data_AF-L8WYM7-F1
#
_entry.id   AF-L8WYM7-F1
#
_cell.length_a   1.000
_cell.length_b   1.000
_cell.length_c   1.000
_cell.angle_alpha   90.00
_cell.angle_beta   90.00
_cell.angle_gamma   90.00
#
_symmetry.space_group_name_H-M   'P 1'
#
loop_
_entity.id
_entity.type
_entity.pdbx_description
1 polymer ?
#
loop_
_entity_poly.entity_id
_entity_poly.type
_entity_poly.pdbx_seq_one_letter_code
_entity_poly.pdbx_strand_id
1 'polypeptide(L)'
;MSDRKELVKNAIEFLSDPKIQAAPLTKRISFLETKGLTAAEIEDAVAQSASSSTASRPSSVYSSPQSQYTFQIPPPTMVAPPPVPQRDWRDYFIMALVSGGLMYGLAALARKYVMPHLQPPSEDAFESATSQLTAQFDEAATLLKQIQDDTVNARTAVQQQQQAIDSAIAQVKNVMSELRTGEEKSQNEIREIRSEVDTIRDMLPKMLEANREAQTQALSELQQELKSLKALLVTRRPESPSTPGSILNLGRPSIPAWQLSGGAEAPTSGGNSKVPTSAENPSMADS
;
A
#
# COMPACT_ATOMS: atom_id res chain seq x y z
N MET A 1 -4.76 -11.57 23.34
CA MET A 1 -5.26 -10.69 22.24
C MET A 1 -6.72 -10.28 22.44
N SER A 2 -7.53 -11.03 23.20
CA SER A 2 -8.93 -10.68 23.48
C SER A 2 -9.06 -9.55 24.51
N ASP A 3 -8.20 -9.52 25.54
CA ASP A 3 -8.30 -8.55 26.65
C ASP A 3 -8.09 -7.09 26.19
N ARG A 4 -7.17 -6.87 25.24
CA ARG A 4 -6.94 -5.55 24.60
C ARG A 4 -8.15 -5.06 23.81
N LYS A 5 -8.81 -5.96 23.06
CA LYS A 5 -10.00 -5.62 22.27
C LYS A 5 -11.21 -5.30 23.17
N GLU A 6 -11.31 -5.98 24.31
CA GLU A 6 -12.35 -5.69 25.31
C GLU A 6 -12.14 -4.33 25.98
N LEU A 7 -10.89 -3.95 26.28
CA LEU A 7 -10.57 -2.62 26.82
C LEU A 7 -10.95 -1.49 25.85
N VAL A 8 -10.67 -1.66 24.55
CA VAL A 8 -11.06 -0.68 23.52
C VAL A 8 -12.59 -0.62 23.36
N LYS A 9 -13.27 -1.76 23.41
CA LYS A 9 -14.74 -1.81 23.36
C LYS A 9 -15.37 -1.08 24.56
N ASN A 10 -14.85 -1.30 25.76
CA ASN A 10 -15.29 -0.62 26.98
C ASN A 10 -15.00 0.89 26.92
N ALA A 11 -13.90 1.30 26.27
CA ALA A 11 -13.57 2.71 26.05
C ALA A 11 -14.55 3.39 25.09
N ILE A 12 -14.95 2.71 24.01
CA ILE A 12 -15.94 3.22 23.05
C ILE A 12 -17.31 3.36 23.74
N GLU A 13 -17.71 2.38 24.54
CA GLU A 13 -18.96 2.42 25.32
C GLU A 13 -18.95 3.57 26.34
N PHE A 14 -17.85 3.76 27.07
CA PHE A 14 -17.63 4.90 27.98
C PHE A 14 -17.71 6.26 27.25
N LEU A 15 -17.09 6.40 26.08
CA LEU A 15 -17.09 7.65 25.31
C LEU A 15 -18.43 7.94 24.62
N SER A 16 -19.28 6.91 24.44
CA SER A 16 -20.63 7.05 23.88
C SER A 16 -21.69 7.51 24.89
N ASP A 17 -21.39 7.48 26.20
CA ASP A 17 -22.33 7.91 27.24
C ASP A 17 -22.55 9.45 27.20
N PRO A 18 -23.80 9.93 27.11
CA PRO A 18 -24.15 11.36 27.09
C PRO A 18 -23.56 12.18 28.24
N LYS A 19 -23.44 11.59 29.44
CA LYS A 19 -22.90 12.30 30.62
C LYS A 19 -21.39 12.48 30.53
N ILE A 20 -20.71 11.58 29.83
CA ILE A 20 -19.26 11.59 29.63
C ILE A 20 -18.89 12.51 28.46
N GLN A 21 -19.75 12.61 27.43
CA GLN A 21 -19.58 13.59 26.35
C GLN A 21 -19.62 15.05 26.83
N ALA A 22 -20.38 15.35 27.88
CA ALA A 22 -20.42 16.68 28.51
C ALA A 22 -19.13 17.06 29.27
N ALA A 23 -18.27 16.08 29.58
CA ALA A 23 -17.00 16.33 30.25
C ALA A 23 -15.91 16.79 29.25
N PRO A 24 -14.97 17.67 29.67
CA PRO A 24 -13.84 18.08 28.83
C PRO A 24 -13.05 16.88 28.30
N LEU A 25 -12.67 16.90 27.02
CA LEU A 25 -11.94 15.81 26.34
C LEU A 25 -10.68 15.38 27.10
N THR A 26 -9.94 16.33 27.67
CA THR A 26 -8.74 16.08 28.48
C THR A 26 -9.01 15.13 29.64
N LYS A 27 -10.15 15.25 30.33
CA LYS A 27 -10.51 14.37 31.46
C LYS A 27 -10.91 12.97 31.00
N ARG A 28 -11.48 12.84 29.80
CA ARG A 28 -11.83 11.55 29.20
C ARG A 28 -10.58 10.79 28.78
N ILE A 29 -9.62 11.47 28.15
CA ILE A 29 -8.34 10.91 27.74
C ILE A 29 -7.55 10.43 28.96
N SER A 30 -7.42 11.26 30.00
CA SER A 30 -6.70 10.86 31.22
C SER A 30 -7.35 9.64 31.91
N PHE A 31 -8.68 9.53 31.88
CA PHE A 31 -9.37 8.36 32.44
C PHE A 31 -9.05 7.08 31.65
N LEU A 32 -9.04 7.15 30.33
CA LEU A 32 -8.70 6.01 29.47
C LEU A 32 -7.22 5.62 29.58
N GLU A 33 -6.32 6.58 29.79
CA GLU A 33 -4.91 6.33 30.11
C GLU A 33 -4.76 5.59 31.43
N THR A 34 -5.50 5.98 32.49
CA THR A 34 -5.49 5.24 33.77
C THR A 34 -6.09 3.84 33.67
N LYS A 35 -6.90 3.57 32.64
CA LYS A 35 -7.42 2.23 32.32
C LYS A 35 -6.42 1.37 31.54
N GLY A 36 -5.25 1.90 31.22
CA GLY A 36 -4.16 1.19 30.56
C GLY A 36 -4.26 1.17 29.04
N LEU A 37 -5.05 2.06 28.44
CA LEU A 37 -5.08 2.23 26.98
C LEU A 37 -3.90 3.09 26.53
N THR A 38 -3.33 2.72 25.39
CA THR A 38 -2.29 3.52 24.74
C THR A 38 -2.89 4.72 24.00
N ALA A 39 -2.10 5.78 23.79
CA ALA A 39 -2.56 6.99 23.12
C ALA A 39 -3.21 6.70 21.74
N ALA A 40 -2.65 5.76 20.97
CA ALA A 40 -3.17 5.33 19.68
C ALA A 40 -4.55 4.65 19.79
N GLU A 41 -4.75 3.79 20.80
CA GLU A 41 -6.02 3.10 21.03
C GLU A 41 -7.12 4.07 21.51
N ILE A 42 -6.73 5.11 22.25
CA ILE A 42 -7.65 6.17 22.72
C ILE A 42 -8.15 7.00 21.55
N GLU A 43 -7.26 7.38 20.63
CA GLU A 43 -7.60 8.14 19.43
C GLU A 43 -8.60 7.38 18.54
N ASP A 44 -8.34 6.08 18.31
CA ASP A 44 -9.25 5.19 17.58
C ASP A 44 -10.63 5.07 18.27
N ALA A 45 -10.66 4.94 19.59
CA ALA A 45 -11.91 4.85 20.35
C ALA A 45 -12.71 6.18 20.31
N VAL A 46 -12.04 7.32 20.39
CA VAL A 46 -12.65 8.65 20.27
C VAL A 46 -13.21 8.86 18.87
N ALA A 47 -12.46 8.51 17.82
CA ALA A 47 -12.92 8.60 16.43
C ALA A 47 -14.15 7.71 16.17
N GLN A 48 -14.18 6.49 16.70
CA GLN A 48 -15.32 5.57 16.56
C GLN A 48 -16.56 6.02 17.35
N SER A 49 -16.38 6.58 18.55
CA SER A 49 -17.49 7.12 19.35
C SER A 49 -18.11 8.38 18.75
N ALA A 50 -17.29 9.26 18.15
CA ALA A 50 -17.75 10.44 17.42
C ALA A 50 -18.53 10.05 16.15
N SER A 51 -18.08 9.00 15.45
CA SER A 51 -18.75 8.46 14.26
C SER A 51 -20.10 7.80 14.59
N SER A 52 -20.20 7.14 15.74
CA SER A 52 -21.45 6.56 16.27
C SER A 52 -22.47 7.62 16.68
N SER A 53 -22.03 8.86 16.94
CA SER A 53 -22.89 10.00 17.33
C SER A 53 -23.56 10.70 16.13
N THR A 54 -23.21 10.31 14.90
CA THR A 54 -23.70 10.94 13.66
C THR A 54 -24.89 10.24 12.98
N ALA A 55 -25.43 9.17 13.58
CA ALA A 55 -26.53 8.39 12.98
C ALA A 55 -27.96 8.92 13.26
N SER A 56 -28.13 10.09 13.86
CA SER A 56 -29.45 10.71 14.07
C SER A 56 -29.40 12.24 13.95
N ARG A 57 -29.15 12.73 12.73
CA ARG A 57 -29.34 14.14 12.40
C ARG A 57 -30.54 14.29 11.47
N PRO A 58 -31.70 14.82 11.91
CA PRO A 58 -32.68 15.33 10.98
C PRO A 58 -32.09 16.54 10.26
N SER A 59 -32.15 16.49 8.95
CA SER A 59 -31.83 17.56 8.02
C SER A 59 -32.73 18.76 8.30
N SER A 60 -32.17 19.88 8.77
CA SER A 60 -32.81 21.18 8.60
C SER A 60 -32.08 21.97 7.52
N VAL A 61 -32.88 22.38 6.56
CA VAL A 61 -32.51 23.08 5.34
C VAL A 61 -31.96 24.45 5.68
N TYR A 62 -30.78 24.73 5.14
CA TYR A 62 -30.16 26.05 5.16
C TYR A 62 -30.94 26.95 4.20
N SER A 63 -31.53 28.03 4.72
CA SER A 63 -32.04 29.13 3.90
C SER A 63 -31.43 30.42 4.41
N SER A 64 -30.60 31.02 3.57
CA SER A 64 -30.02 32.34 3.75
C SER A 64 -30.90 33.35 3.04
N PRO A 65 -31.11 34.53 3.63
CA PRO A 65 -31.23 35.72 2.81
C PRO A 65 -30.17 36.75 3.18
N GLN A 66 -29.52 37.24 2.12
CA GLN A 66 -28.73 38.45 2.13
C GLN A 66 -29.60 39.69 2.43
N SER A 67 -29.04 40.69 3.11
CA SER A 67 -29.45 42.10 2.99
C SER A 67 -28.28 42.95 3.52
N GLN A 68 -27.47 43.56 2.66
CA GLN A 68 -27.69 44.86 2.02
C GLN A 68 -27.90 45.99 3.05
N TYR A 69 -26.86 46.82 3.16
CA TYR A 69 -26.82 48.06 3.94
C TYR A 69 -27.97 49.00 3.55
N THR A 70 -28.71 49.50 4.53
CA THR A 70 -29.48 50.74 4.41
C THR A 70 -29.51 51.44 5.76
N PHE A 71 -29.11 52.71 5.72
CA PHE A 71 -29.17 53.67 6.82
C PHE A 71 -30.63 54.00 7.13
N GLN A 72 -31.07 53.80 8.38
CA GLN A 72 -32.33 54.38 8.87
C GLN A 72 -32.13 54.83 10.33
N ILE A 73 -32.23 56.16 10.51
CA ILE A 73 -32.06 56.88 11.78
C ILE A 73 -33.40 56.88 12.54
N PRO A 74 -33.46 56.39 13.81
CA PRO A 74 -34.59 56.65 14.71
C PRO A 74 -34.39 57.95 15.53
N PRO A 75 -35.47 58.64 15.97
CA PRO A 75 -35.43 59.98 16.54
C PRO A 75 -34.85 60.01 17.96
N PRO A 76 -34.26 61.15 18.41
CA PRO A 76 -33.57 61.24 19.68
C PRO A 76 -34.55 61.30 20.85
N THR A 77 -34.52 60.31 21.74
CA THR A 77 -35.07 60.42 23.09
C THR A 77 -33.96 60.88 24.04
N MET A 78 -34.14 62.07 24.60
CA MET A 78 -33.28 62.63 25.64
C MET A 78 -33.42 61.81 26.93
N VAL A 79 -32.43 60.98 27.24
CA VAL A 79 -32.32 60.29 28.54
C VAL A 79 -31.52 61.18 29.49
N ALA A 80 -32.18 61.73 30.50
CA ALA A 80 -31.53 62.46 31.59
C ALA A 80 -30.69 61.50 32.45
N PRO A 81 -29.43 61.81 32.79
CA PRO A 81 -28.62 60.96 33.66
C PRO A 81 -29.15 60.97 35.10
N PRO A 82 -29.10 59.84 35.82
CA PRO A 82 -29.58 59.75 37.21
C PRO A 82 -28.74 60.63 38.14
N PRO A 83 -29.36 61.28 39.15
CA PRO A 83 -28.65 62.14 40.11
C PRO A 83 -27.66 61.33 40.95
N VAL A 84 -26.43 61.82 41.06
CA VAL A 84 -25.37 61.22 41.89
C VAL A 84 -25.71 61.37 43.38
N PRO A 85 -25.59 60.31 44.20
CA PRO A 85 -25.84 60.39 45.64
C PRO A 85 -24.82 61.33 46.30
N GLN A 86 -25.30 62.20 47.19
CA GLN A 86 -24.45 63.10 47.96
C GLN A 86 -23.67 62.28 48.99
N ARG A 87 -22.34 62.30 48.89
CA ARG A 87 -21.45 61.55 49.79
C ARG A 87 -21.38 62.27 51.12
N ASP A 88 -22.12 61.78 52.10
CA ASP A 88 -22.11 62.28 53.46
C ASP A 88 -20.73 62.06 54.11
N TRP A 89 -20.33 62.95 55.02
CA TRP A 89 -19.07 62.89 55.78
C TRP A 89 -18.84 61.54 56.50
N ARG A 90 -19.92 60.80 56.77
CA ARG A 90 -19.89 59.44 57.32
C ARG A 90 -19.26 58.42 56.37
N ASP A 91 -19.50 58.56 55.07
CA ASP A 91 -18.93 57.69 54.05
C ASP A 91 -17.41 57.89 53.93
N TYR A 92 -16.92 59.12 54.15
CA TYR A 92 -15.49 59.39 54.26
C TYR A 92 -14.88 58.78 55.52
N PHE A 93 -15.59 58.79 56.65
CA PHE A 93 -15.12 58.12 57.87
C PHE A 93 -15.08 56.60 57.70
N ILE A 94 -16.11 56.01 57.09
CA ILE A 94 -16.16 54.58 56.79
C ILE A 94 -15.05 54.20 55.80
N MET A 95 -14.86 54.96 54.72
CA MET A 95 -13.73 54.77 53.79
C MET A 95 -12.38 54.92 54.48
N ALA A 96 -12.21 55.90 55.36
CA ALA A 96 -10.96 56.11 56.10
C ALA A 96 -10.69 54.96 57.08
N LEU A 97 -11.71 54.45 57.77
CA LEU A 97 -11.57 53.33 58.69
C LEU A 97 -11.29 52.02 57.95
N VAL A 98 -12.00 51.77 56.84
CA VAL A 98 -11.81 50.57 56.01
C VAL A 98 -10.46 50.60 55.29
N SER A 99 -10.08 51.74 54.69
CA SER A 99 -8.76 51.90 54.05
C SER A 99 -7.62 51.87 55.07
N GLY A 100 -7.81 52.45 56.26
CA GLY A 100 -6.86 52.37 57.37
C GLY A 100 -6.69 50.93 57.88
N GLY A 101 -7.78 50.18 58.00
CA GLY A 101 -7.74 48.76 58.37
C GLY A 101 -7.05 47.88 57.33
N LEU A 102 -7.34 48.11 56.03
CA LEU A 102 -6.66 47.43 54.92
C LEU A 102 -5.16 47.77 54.87
N MET A 103 -4.81 49.04 55.02
CA MET A 103 -3.42 49.51 55.01
C MET A 103 -2.64 48.94 56.20
N TYR A 104 -3.24 48.93 57.39
CA TYR A 104 -2.62 48.32 58.58
C TYR A 104 -2.52 46.79 58.45
N GLY A 105 -3.52 46.15 57.87
CA GLY A 105 -3.49 44.70 57.57
C GLY A 105 -2.35 44.32 56.62
N LEU A 106 -2.18 45.06 55.52
CA LEU A 106 -1.09 44.86 54.58
C LEU A 106 0.28 45.19 55.21
N ALA A 107 0.38 46.26 55.99
CA ALA A 107 1.63 46.62 56.69
C ALA A 107 2.02 45.59 57.74
N ALA A 108 1.06 45.03 58.49
CA ALA A 108 1.30 43.97 59.46
C ALA A 108 1.72 42.65 58.78
N LEU A 109 1.11 42.31 57.64
CA LEU A 109 1.49 41.15 56.83
C LEU A 109 2.89 41.32 56.24
N ALA A 110 3.20 42.51 55.71
CA ALA A 110 4.52 42.83 55.18
C ALA A 110 5.59 42.76 56.27
N ARG A 111 5.34 43.35 57.45
CA ARG A 111 6.32 43.38 58.55
C ARG A 111 6.54 42.02 59.22
N LYS A 112 5.49 41.18 59.29
CA LYS A 112 5.55 39.86 59.95
C LYS A 112 5.97 38.72 59.02
N TYR A 113 5.74 38.86 57.71
CA TYR A 113 5.88 37.75 56.75
C TYR A 113 6.81 38.05 55.58
N VAL A 114 6.82 39.29 55.08
CA VAL A 114 7.63 39.68 53.92
C VAL A 114 9.04 40.16 54.35
N MET A 115 9.14 40.94 55.43
CA MET A 115 10.43 41.39 55.99
C MET A 115 11.37 40.25 56.41
N PRO A 116 10.92 39.16 57.08
CA PRO A 116 11.82 38.04 57.37
C PRO A 116 12.12 37.12 56.17
N HIS A 117 11.45 37.29 55.02
CA HIS A 117 11.68 36.50 53.79
C HIS A 117 12.38 37.29 52.67
N LEU A 118 12.70 38.57 52.89
CA LEU A 118 13.43 39.43 51.97
C LEU A 118 14.88 39.72 52.42
N GLN A 119 15.43 38.94 53.35
CA GLN A 119 16.89 38.89 53.49
C GLN A 119 17.43 38.28 52.18
N PRO A 120 18.33 38.99 51.46
CA PRO A 120 18.72 38.60 50.11
C PRO A 120 19.39 37.23 50.13
N PRO A 121 18.88 36.23 49.38
CA PRO A 121 19.65 35.04 49.07
C PRO A 121 20.88 35.45 48.26
N SER A 122 22.04 34.92 48.67
CA SER A 122 23.39 35.21 48.17
C SER A 122 23.55 35.00 46.67
N GLU A 123 24.50 35.74 46.08
CA GLU A 123 24.91 35.76 44.67
C GLU A 123 25.02 34.36 44.02
N ASP A 124 25.30 33.31 44.80
CA ASP A 124 25.32 31.90 44.37
C ASP A 124 24.02 31.40 43.73
N ALA A 125 22.85 31.88 44.17
CA ALA A 125 21.57 31.47 43.59
C ALA A 125 21.37 32.05 42.18
N PHE A 126 21.91 33.24 41.90
CA PHE A 126 21.87 33.86 40.59
C PHE A 126 22.89 33.24 39.64
N GLU A 127 24.09 32.90 40.12
CA GLU A 127 25.07 32.16 39.31
C GLU A 127 24.59 30.74 38.99
N SER A 128 23.94 30.06 39.95
CA SER A 128 23.31 28.76 39.70
C SER A 128 22.15 28.86 38.70
N ALA A 129 21.30 29.88 38.82
CA ALA A 129 20.21 30.10 37.87
C ALA A 129 20.72 30.49 36.47
N THR A 130 21.80 31.27 36.37
CA THR A 130 22.38 31.70 35.09
C THR A 130 23.10 30.56 34.39
N SER A 131 23.83 29.71 35.13
CA SER A 131 24.43 28.50 34.58
C SER A 131 23.38 27.49 34.14
N GLN A 132 22.29 27.32 34.89
CA GLN A 132 21.14 26.49 34.49
C GLN A 132 20.43 27.04 33.25
N LEU A 133 20.22 28.36 33.14
CA LEU A 133 19.65 28.96 31.93
C LEU A 133 20.57 28.74 30.74
N THR A 134 21.88 28.95 30.91
CA THR A 134 22.86 28.74 29.85
C THR A 134 22.87 27.29 29.39
N ALA A 135 22.81 26.33 30.31
CA ALA A 135 22.70 24.91 30.00
C ALA A 135 21.40 24.57 29.26
N GLN A 136 20.26 25.13 29.68
CA GLN A 136 18.97 24.96 29.01
C GLN A 136 18.94 25.63 27.62
N PHE A 137 19.65 26.74 27.43
CA PHE A 137 19.81 27.36 26.11
C PHE A 137 20.68 26.54 25.18
N ASP A 138 21.74 25.93 25.69
CA ASP A 138 22.61 25.05 24.91
C ASP A 138 21.87 23.75 24.54
N GLU A 139 21.10 23.19 25.49
CA GLU A 139 20.17 22.08 25.24
C GLU A 139 19.11 22.45 24.19
N ALA A 140 18.48 23.63 24.30
CA ALA A 140 17.51 24.09 23.32
C ALA A 140 18.15 24.36 21.94
N ALA A 141 19.39 24.87 21.89
CA ALA A 141 20.12 25.10 20.63
C ALA A 141 20.45 23.77 19.93
N THR A 142 20.84 22.74 20.70
CA THR A 142 21.07 21.39 20.16
C THR A 142 19.76 20.75 19.67
N LEU A 143 18.66 20.88 20.42
CA LEU A 143 17.33 20.41 19.98
C LEU A 143 16.85 21.15 18.72
N LEU A 144 17.06 22.46 18.63
CA LEU A 144 16.69 23.22 17.44
C LEU A 144 17.52 22.78 16.22
N LYS A 145 18.82 22.53 16.41
CA LYS A 145 19.68 21.97 15.37
C LYS A 145 19.23 20.57 14.95
N GLN A 146 18.85 19.73 15.91
CA GLN A 146 18.31 18.40 15.64
C GLN A 146 16.99 18.47 14.88
N ILE A 147 16.05 19.35 15.27
CA ILE A 147 14.79 19.55 14.54
C ILE A 147 15.07 20.06 13.12
N GLN A 148 16.06 20.93 12.94
CA GLN A 148 16.45 21.40 11.62
C GLN A 148 17.00 20.26 10.75
N ASP A 149 17.90 19.43 11.29
CA ASP A 149 18.44 18.27 10.59
C ASP A 149 17.34 17.24 10.30
N ASP A 150 16.45 16.96 11.25
CA ASP A 150 15.30 16.08 11.09
C ASP A 150 14.32 16.61 10.03
N THR A 151 14.13 17.94 9.94
CA THR A 151 13.29 18.55 8.91
C THR A 151 13.91 18.39 7.52
N VAL A 152 15.24 18.55 7.41
CA VAL A 152 15.96 18.34 6.14
C VAL A 152 15.93 16.87 5.73
N ASN A 153 16.14 15.96 6.69
CA ASN A 153 16.07 14.52 6.47
C ASN A 153 14.65 14.07 6.09
N ALA A 154 13.63 14.55 6.79
CA ALA A 154 12.23 14.26 6.49
C ALA A 154 11.83 14.78 5.11
N ARG A 155 12.24 16.01 4.75
CA ARG A 155 11.98 16.57 3.42
C ARG A 155 12.65 15.73 2.32
N THR A 156 13.88 15.30 2.55
CA THR A 156 14.62 14.44 1.61
C THR A 156 13.98 13.06 1.47
N ALA A 157 13.56 12.46 2.59
CA ALA A 157 12.87 11.18 2.61
C ALA A 157 11.52 11.25 1.87
N VAL A 158 10.73 12.29 2.11
CA VAL A 158 9.47 12.53 1.38
C VAL A 158 9.72 12.72 -0.12
N GLN A 159 10.79 13.42 -0.50
CA GLN A 159 11.13 13.61 -1.91
C GLN A 159 11.57 12.31 -2.58
N GLN A 160 12.35 11.46 -1.89
CA GLN A 160 12.69 10.12 -2.37
C GLN A 160 11.46 9.21 -2.47
N GLN A 161 10.55 9.28 -1.49
CA GLN A 161 9.31 8.52 -1.50
C GLN A 161 8.42 8.94 -2.68
N GLN A 162 8.30 10.24 -2.96
CA GLN A 162 7.59 10.74 -4.14
C GLN A 162 8.20 10.20 -5.43
N GLN A 163 9.53 10.24 -5.57
CA GLN A 163 10.20 9.71 -6.76
C GLN A 163 10.02 8.18 -6.91
N ALA A 164 10.05 7.44 -5.80
CA ALA A 164 9.79 6.00 -5.80
C ALA A 164 8.33 5.69 -6.19
N ILE A 165 7.37 6.47 -5.69
CA ILE A 165 5.96 6.37 -6.05
C ILE A 165 5.76 6.68 -7.54
N ASP A 166 6.35 7.76 -8.06
CA ASP A 166 6.27 8.12 -9.48
C ASP A 166 6.86 7.02 -10.38
N SER A 167 7.99 6.43 -9.98
CA SER A 167 8.59 5.29 -10.67
C SER A 167 7.68 4.06 -10.62
N ALA A 168 7.09 3.75 -9.47
CA ALA A 168 6.16 2.63 -9.33
C ALA A 168 4.91 2.82 -10.20
N ILE A 169 4.35 4.02 -10.24
CA ILE A 169 3.21 4.38 -11.10
C ILE A 169 3.61 4.22 -12.58
N ALA A 170 4.81 4.66 -12.97
CA ALA A 170 5.31 4.50 -14.33
C ALA A 170 5.47 3.01 -14.71
N GLN A 171 5.98 2.18 -13.80
CA GLN A 171 6.10 0.73 -14.02
C GLN A 171 4.72 0.07 -14.15
N VAL A 172 3.78 0.40 -13.27
CA VAL A 172 2.40 -0.11 -13.36
C VAL A 172 1.76 0.30 -14.69
N LYS A 173 1.94 1.55 -15.12
CA LYS A 173 1.45 2.02 -16.42
C LYS A 173 2.07 1.25 -17.58
N ASN A 174 3.38 0.99 -17.54
CA ASN A 174 4.07 0.20 -18.57
C ASN A 174 3.54 -1.23 -18.60
N VAL A 175 3.42 -1.89 -17.46
CA VAL A 175 2.86 -3.26 -17.37
C VAL A 175 1.42 -3.29 -17.86
N MET A 176 0.59 -2.30 -17.52
CA MET A 176 -0.77 -2.22 -18.04
C MET A 176 -0.80 -1.99 -19.56
N SER A 177 0.10 -1.16 -20.08
CA SER A 177 0.23 -0.94 -21.53
C SER A 177 0.68 -2.22 -22.24
N GLU A 178 1.66 -2.92 -21.68
CA GLU A 178 2.17 -4.18 -22.22
C GLU A 178 1.13 -5.28 -22.16
N LEU A 179 0.37 -5.38 -21.06
CA LEU A 179 -0.74 -6.31 -20.93
C LEU A 179 -1.84 -5.99 -21.94
N ARG A 180 -2.16 -4.72 -22.16
CA ARG A 180 -3.14 -4.31 -23.17
C ARG A 180 -2.67 -4.65 -24.59
N THR A 181 -1.44 -4.33 -24.94
CA THR A 181 -0.87 -4.66 -26.25
C THR A 181 -0.71 -6.18 -26.42
N GLY A 182 -0.36 -6.89 -25.36
CA GLY A 182 -0.27 -8.36 -25.34
C GLY A 182 -1.63 -9.01 -25.53
N GLU A 183 -2.67 -8.48 -24.92
CA GLU A 183 -4.06 -8.93 -25.10
C GLU A 183 -4.53 -8.68 -26.55
N GLU A 184 -4.26 -7.51 -27.11
CA GLU A 184 -4.58 -7.21 -28.52
C GLU A 184 -3.87 -8.16 -29.49
N LYS A 185 -2.58 -8.47 -29.23
CA LYS A 185 -1.81 -9.46 -30.01
C LYS A 185 -2.37 -10.86 -29.83
N SER A 186 -2.63 -11.29 -28.60
CA SER A 186 -3.20 -12.61 -28.28
C SER A 186 -4.57 -12.79 -28.95
N GLN A 187 -5.43 -11.77 -28.95
CA GLN A 187 -6.70 -11.83 -29.66
C GLN A 187 -6.52 -11.93 -31.18
N ASN A 188 -5.52 -11.24 -31.75
CA ASN A 188 -5.20 -11.38 -33.16
C ASN A 188 -4.66 -12.78 -33.49
N GLU A 189 -3.74 -13.31 -32.68
CA GLU A 189 -3.19 -14.67 -32.79
C GLU A 189 -4.30 -15.72 -32.68
N ILE A 190 -5.23 -15.59 -31.72
CA ILE A 190 -6.38 -16.49 -31.60
C ILE A 190 -7.27 -16.44 -32.85
N ARG A 191 -7.43 -15.26 -33.46
CA ARG A 191 -8.20 -15.12 -34.69
C ARG A 191 -7.49 -15.78 -35.87
N GLU A 192 -6.19 -15.62 -35.98
CA GLU A 192 -5.34 -16.28 -36.99
C GLU A 192 -5.38 -17.80 -36.81
N ILE A 193 -5.16 -18.30 -35.60
CA ILE A 193 -5.26 -19.73 -35.26
C ILE A 193 -6.64 -20.28 -35.64
N ARG A 194 -7.74 -19.57 -35.34
CA ARG A 194 -9.08 -20.01 -35.78
C ARG A 194 -9.16 -20.16 -37.29
N SER A 195 -8.60 -19.23 -38.05
CA SER A 195 -8.59 -19.31 -39.51
C SER A 195 -7.70 -20.43 -40.06
N GLU A 196 -6.57 -20.70 -39.42
CA GLU A 196 -5.71 -21.84 -39.75
C GLU A 196 -6.40 -23.16 -39.44
N VAL A 197 -7.09 -23.25 -38.29
CA VAL A 197 -7.88 -24.42 -37.90
C VAL A 197 -9.01 -24.67 -38.89
N ASP A 198 -9.72 -23.63 -39.34
CA ASP A 198 -10.75 -23.75 -40.38
C ASP A 198 -10.12 -24.20 -41.72
N THR A 199 -8.94 -23.69 -42.08
CA THR A 199 -8.20 -24.12 -43.27
C THR A 199 -7.79 -25.59 -43.19
N ILE A 200 -7.25 -26.03 -42.04
CA ILE A 200 -6.91 -27.44 -41.78
C ILE A 200 -8.17 -28.30 -41.85
N ARG A 201 -9.26 -27.84 -41.26
CA ARG A 201 -10.55 -28.53 -41.28
C ARG A 201 -11.04 -28.76 -42.72
N ASP A 202 -10.83 -27.80 -43.62
CA ASP A 202 -11.22 -27.90 -45.03
C ASP A 202 -10.22 -28.75 -45.86
N MET A 203 -8.94 -28.72 -45.49
CA MET A 203 -7.88 -29.40 -46.22
C MET A 203 -7.74 -30.88 -45.83
N LEU A 204 -8.03 -31.24 -44.58
CA LEU A 204 -8.04 -32.61 -44.08
C LEU A 204 -8.87 -33.59 -44.94
N PRO A 205 -10.16 -33.31 -45.24
CA PRO A 205 -10.95 -34.21 -46.08
C PRO A 205 -10.43 -34.27 -47.51
N LYS A 206 -9.95 -33.14 -48.08
CA LYS A 206 -9.37 -33.12 -49.43
C LYS A 206 -8.09 -33.94 -49.53
N MET A 207 -7.20 -33.84 -48.54
CA MET A 207 -5.97 -34.63 -48.50
C MET A 207 -6.26 -36.12 -48.27
N LEU A 208 -7.27 -36.44 -47.46
CA LEU A 208 -7.72 -37.83 -47.26
C LEU A 208 -8.27 -38.42 -48.56
N GLU A 209 -9.09 -37.67 -49.29
CA GLU A 209 -9.64 -38.08 -50.59
C GLU A 209 -8.51 -38.27 -51.61
N ALA A 210 -7.60 -37.30 -51.74
CA ALA A 210 -6.46 -37.38 -52.65
C ALA A 210 -5.54 -38.58 -52.34
N ASN A 211 -5.31 -38.89 -51.06
CA ASN A 211 -4.54 -40.07 -50.66
C ASN A 211 -5.28 -41.37 -50.97
N ARG A 212 -6.60 -41.42 -50.72
CA ARG A 212 -7.43 -42.58 -51.10
C ARG A 212 -7.40 -42.81 -52.60
N GLU A 213 -7.50 -41.75 -53.39
CA GLU A 213 -7.45 -41.80 -54.85
C GLU A 213 -6.08 -42.27 -55.35
N ALA A 214 -4.98 -41.73 -54.80
CA ALA A 214 -3.62 -42.18 -55.09
C ALA A 214 -3.39 -43.66 -54.74
N GLN A 215 -3.92 -44.13 -53.59
CA GLN A 215 -3.87 -45.55 -53.22
C GLN A 215 -4.68 -46.42 -54.19
N THR A 216 -5.88 -45.99 -54.60
CA THR A 216 -6.66 -46.74 -55.60
C THR A 216 -5.98 -46.78 -56.97
N GLN A 217 -5.32 -45.70 -57.37
CA GLN A 217 -4.56 -45.64 -58.61
C GLN A 217 -3.37 -46.59 -58.57
N ALA A 218 -2.57 -46.55 -57.50
CA ALA A 218 -1.45 -47.47 -57.28
C ALA A 218 -1.90 -48.95 -57.25
N LEU A 219 -3.05 -49.25 -56.64
CA LEU A 219 -3.61 -50.60 -56.66
C LEU A 219 -4.03 -51.02 -58.07
N SER A 220 -4.60 -50.11 -58.86
CA SER A 220 -5.00 -50.40 -60.24
C SER A 220 -3.79 -50.63 -61.15
N GLU A 221 -2.72 -49.86 -60.98
CA GLU A 221 -1.45 -50.04 -61.67
C GLU A 221 -0.83 -51.39 -61.28
N LEU A 222 -0.77 -51.73 -59.99
CA LEU A 222 -0.33 -53.05 -59.54
C LEU A 222 -1.18 -54.19 -60.10
N GLN A 223 -2.50 -54.03 -60.22
CA GLN A 223 -3.36 -55.04 -60.85
C GLN A 223 -3.05 -55.20 -62.34
N GLN A 224 -2.79 -54.10 -63.06
CA GLN A 224 -2.39 -54.13 -64.46
C GLN A 224 -1.01 -54.76 -64.63
N GLU A 225 -0.06 -54.42 -63.76
CA GLU A 225 1.28 -55.00 -63.73
C GLU A 225 1.23 -56.48 -63.39
N LEU A 226 0.41 -56.91 -62.43
CA LEU A 226 0.22 -58.33 -62.13
C LEU A 226 -0.44 -59.07 -63.29
N LYS A 227 -1.39 -58.43 -63.98
CA LYS A 227 -2.03 -59.02 -65.17
C LYS A 227 -1.04 -59.11 -66.33
N SER A 228 -0.18 -58.12 -66.52
CA SER A 228 0.86 -58.11 -67.55
C SER A 228 1.97 -59.10 -67.21
N LEU A 229 2.42 -59.21 -65.95
CA LEU A 229 3.34 -60.24 -65.45
C LEU A 229 2.75 -61.62 -65.60
N LYS A 230 1.45 -61.81 -65.30
CA LYS A 230 0.76 -63.07 -65.51
C LYS A 230 0.66 -63.40 -67.00
N ALA A 231 0.36 -62.43 -67.87
CA ALA A 231 0.37 -62.63 -69.31
C ALA A 231 1.77 -63.00 -69.81
N LEU A 232 2.80 -62.28 -69.36
CA LEU A 232 4.21 -62.58 -69.64
C LEU A 232 4.59 -63.97 -69.16
N LEU A 233 4.13 -64.39 -67.97
CA LEU A 233 4.43 -65.69 -67.39
C LEU A 233 3.65 -66.83 -68.09
N VAL A 234 2.43 -66.57 -68.56
CA VAL A 234 1.65 -67.49 -69.39
C VAL A 234 2.24 -67.62 -70.79
N THR A 235 2.79 -66.54 -71.35
CA THR A 235 3.57 -66.57 -72.60
C THR A 235 4.94 -67.25 -72.41
N ARG A 236 5.44 -67.37 -71.16
CA ARG A 236 6.78 -67.91 -70.83
C ARG A 236 6.78 -69.34 -70.29
N ARG A 237 5.78 -70.17 -70.60
CA ARG A 237 5.76 -71.60 -70.24
C ARG A 237 5.48 -72.44 -71.51
N PRO A 238 6.21 -73.56 -71.79
CA PRO A 238 7.44 -73.55 -72.60
C PRO A 238 7.47 -74.62 -73.74
N GLU A 239 8.42 -74.51 -74.68
CA GLU A 239 9.01 -75.67 -75.40
C GLU A 239 10.54 -75.46 -75.44
N SER A 240 11.30 -76.55 -75.27
CA SER A 240 12.70 -76.65 -74.75
C SER A 240 13.82 -76.52 -75.84
N PRO A 241 15.11 -76.87 -75.59
CA PRO A 241 16.13 -76.32 -74.67
C PRO A 241 17.42 -75.85 -75.41
N SER A 242 18.32 -75.07 -74.75
CA SER A 242 19.81 -75.17 -74.81
C SER A 242 20.54 -73.99 -74.12
N THR A 243 21.17 -74.29 -72.97
CA THR A 243 22.44 -73.78 -72.41
C THR A 243 22.67 -72.30 -72.03
N PRO A 244 23.55 -72.02 -71.04
CA PRO A 244 23.34 -70.95 -70.06
C PRO A 244 24.32 -69.77 -70.18
N GLY A 245 23.85 -68.59 -69.76
CA GLY A 245 24.69 -67.44 -69.44
C GLY A 245 24.08 -66.67 -68.27
N SER A 246 24.74 -66.75 -67.10
CA SER A 246 24.55 -65.91 -65.91
C SER A 246 24.55 -64.41 -66.28
N ILE A 247 24.05 -63.43 -65.52
CA ILE A 247 24.35 -63.09 -64.12
C ILE A 247 23.23 -62.19 -63.58
N LEU A 248 22.92 -62.38 -62.30
CA LEU A 248 21.97 -61.67 -61.45
C LEU A 248 22.32 -60.18 -61.26
N ASN A 249 21.36 -59.28 -61.48
CA ASN A 249 21.39 -57.93 -60.90
C ASN A 249 20.17 -57.76 -60.00
N LEU A 250 20.32 -58.22 -58.75
CA LEU A 250 19.31 -58.18 -57.70
C LEU A 250 19.44 -56.85 -56.95
N GLY A 251 18.33 -56.11 -56.86
CA GLY A 251 18.29 -54.73 -56.39
C GLY A 251 18.56 -54.51 -54.90
N ARG A 252 18.81 -53.24 -54.59
CA ARG A 252 18.51 -52.62 -53.29
C ARG A 252 17.58 -51.43 -53.55
N PRO A 253 16.41 -51.35 -52.91
CA PRO A 253 15.58 -50.14 -52.98
C PRO A 253 16.27 -49.01 -52.20
N SER A 254 16.38 -47.83 -52.81
CA SER A 254 16.90 -46.62 -52.17
C SER A 254 15.76 -45.90 -51.46
N ILE A 255 15.93 -45.62 -50.17
CA ILE A 255 14.96 -44.88 -49.35
C ILE A 255 15.11 -43.38 -49.67
N PRO A 256 14.02 -42.65 -50.00
CA PRO A 256 14.08 -41.21 -50.25
C PRO A 256 14.36 -40.41 -48.96
N ALA A 257 15.11 -39.31 -49.10
CA ALA A 257 15.72 -38.56 -48.00
C ALA A 257 14.76 -37.96 -46.94
N TRP A 258 13.45 -37.89 -47.21
CA TRP A 258 12.48 -37.34 -46.26
C TRP A 258 12.13 -38.29 -45.10
N GLN A 259 12.44 -39.59 -45.21
CA GLN A 259 12.13 -40.59 -44.20
C GLN A 259 13.13 -40.64 -43.01
N LEU A 260 14.23 -39.86 -43.06
CA LEU A 260 15.25 -39.83 -42.01
C LEU A 260 15.08 -38.68 -41.00
N SER A 261 14.05 -37.85 -41.15
CA SER A 261 13.92 -36.58 -40.40
C SER A 261 12.88 -36.63 -39.27
N GLY A 262 12.41 -37.80 -38.85
CA GLY A 262 11.30 -37.93 -37.90
C GLY A 262 11.62 -38.81 -36.70
N GLY A 263 12.15 -38.20 -35.63
CA GLY A 263 11.96 -38.67 -34.25
C GLY A 263 13.22 -38.96 -33.44
N ALA A 264 13.59 -38.03 -32.54
CA ALA A 264 13.69 -38.27 -31.09
C ALA A 264 14.42 -37.12 -30.35
N GLU A 265 13.70 -36.04 -30.04
CA GLU A 265 13.90 -35.21 -28.82
C GLU A 265 12.51 -35.16 -28.17
N ALA A 266 12.21 -35.42 -26.90
CA ALA A 266 12.93 -35.55 -25.63
C ALA A 266 12.05 -36.47 -24.70
N PRO A 267 12.04 -36.44 -23.33
CA PRO A 267 12.99 -35.99 -22.30
C PRO A 267 13.17 -36.99 -21.10
N THR A 268 13.96 -36.57 -20.11
CA THR A 268 14.01 -36.98 -18.68
C THR A 268 14.83 -38.21 -18.24
N SER A 269 15.82 -37.98 -17.36
CA SER A 269 15.76 -38.33 -15.92
C SER A 269 17.13 -38.72 -15.34
N GLY A 270 17.57 -37.96 -14.33
CA GLY A 270 18.08 -38.48 -13.05
C GLY A 270 19.47 -39.13 -12.98
N GLY A 271 20.40 -38.43 -12.31
CA GLY A 271 21.06 -39.01 -11.13
C GLY A 271 22.52 -39.47 -11.25
N ASN A 272 23.41 -38.58 -10.82
CA ASN A 272 24.28 -38.75 -9.64
C ASN A 272 25.81 -38.76 -9.85
N SER A 273 26.45 -38.01 -8.93
CA SER A 273 27.84 -38.08 -8.46
C SER A 273 28.95 -37.45 -9.31
N LYS A 274 29.45 -36.27 -8.90
CA LYS A 274 30.79 -36.15 -8.29
C LYS A 274 31.03 -34.74 -7.71
N VAL A 275 31.05 -34.67 -6.39
CA VAL A 275 31.62 -33.58 -5.57
C VAL A 275 33.14 -33.68 -5.62
N PRO A 276 33.89 -32.55 -5.61
CA PRO A 276 35.18 -32.50 -4.95
C PRO A 276 35.06 -31.63 -3.69
N THR A 277 35.09 -32.30 -2.54
CA THR A 277 35.45 -31.71 -1.25
C THR A 277 36.96 -31.63 -1.25
N SER A 278 37.50 -30.42 -1.23
CA SER A 278 38.86 -30.18 -0.76
C SER A 278 38.76 -29.99 0.75
N ALA A 279 39.24 -30.97 1.50
CA ALA A 279 39.49 -30.85 2.92
C ALA A 279 40.96 -30.46 3.11
N GLU A 280 41.20 -29.33 3.76
CA GLU A 280 42.37 -29.15 4.63
C GLU A 280 41.85 -28.61 5.96
N ASN A 281 42.28 -29.27 7.03
CA ASN A 281 41.97 -29.12 8.45
C ASN A 281 43.35 -29.13 9.16
N PRO A 282 43.54 -28.98 10.50
CA PRO A 282 42.72 -28.44 11.60
C PRO A 282 43.51 -27.41 12.47
N SER A 283 42.88 -26.91 13.54
CA SER A 283 43.39 -27.01 14.95
C SER A 283 43.36 -25.72 15.80
N MET A 284 42.69 -25.85 16.95
CA MET A 284 42.97 -25.29 18.30
C MET A 284 43.24 -23.78 18.48
N ALA A 285 42.40 -23.05 19.21
CA ALA A 285 42.30 -22.94 20.67
C ALA A 285 43.28 -21.93 21.31
N ASP A 286 42.71 -21.09 22.18
CA ASP A 286 43.30 -20.36 23.31
C ASP A 286 44.10 -19.06 23.04
N SER A 287 43.45 -17.92 23.29
CA SER A 287 43.88 -16.81 24.19
C SER A 287 42.82 -15.70 24.23
#